data_AF-A0A8H3AU31-F1
#
_entry.id   AF-A0A8H3AU31-F1
#
_cell.length_a   1.000
_cell.length_b   1.000
_cell.length_c   1.000
_cell.angle_alpha   90.00
_cell.angle_beta   90.00
_cell.angle_gamma   90.00
#
_symmetry.space_group_name_H-M   'P 1'
#
loop_
_entity.id
_entity.type
_entity.pdbx_description
1 polymer ?
#
loop_
_entity_poly.entity_id
_entity_poly.type
_entity_poly.pdbx_seq_one_letter_code
_entity_poly.pdbx_strand_id
1 'polypeptide(L)'
;MSETTTRQRGVAEIARSQVRAAADVGQEAVSSGAYVYPVKGIYYLLAHPRLYKPIAKPLGLSFITNLGILAFLFTFTYLPQAAFMAIFSGPFGFITAIPLILGEAAAITTVIAKTFYLGPALENLFDETLLLQGQTKLVSNGREVTTQSGTKALGKLILKPLHRFSKEGIIRYILSIPLNFIPVVGTVFFLGYNGAKSGPGYHARYFQLKRFPQDQRKRWISERRGAYTSFGFAALALNLIPFATLVFSCTSAVGAALWAADEEKRQGSKPDMSAVPEQDKTRDGDVKGLKELPQSPYVRKVVIAARLLGLNDRIERIVTKPSEVTPPQNLINTNPLGKVPALVVDSAGSKRAVFDSPVILQYFDTISEPRDRLYPPSSDPARIDTLNYEALTDGILDATYLIRAESIKQPEEQRSAQLIAAQRNKVRRGIEALGALPEPEFPSAKAVGLACTLWYLNRRLPDFNWREGQGGKKLEDWFKRAVEHPAWVEEGEVPPS
;
A
#
# COMPACT_ATOMS: atom_id res chain seq x y z
N MET A 1 -21.16 -22.81 38.24
CA MET A 1 -22.07 -22.34 37.17
C MET A 1 -21.64 -21.01 36.50
N SER A 2 -20.40 -20.53 36.65
CA SER A 2 -20.00 -19.17 36.21
C SER A 2 -19.10 -19.12 34.95
N GLU A 3 -18.21 -20.08 34.73
CA GLU A 3 -17.27 -20.04 33.59
C GLU A 3 -17.92 -20.42 32.25
N THR A 4 -18.87 -21.35 32.24
CA THR A 4 -19.50 -21.87 31.01
C THR A 4 -20.36 -20.81 30.32
N THR A 5 -21.04 -19.97 31.10
CA THR A 5 -21.92 -18.89 30.61
C THR A 5 -21.11 -17.73 30.02
N THR A 6 -19.94 -17.42 30.58
CA THR A 6 -19.04 -16.37 30.07
C THR A 6 -18.41 -16.77 28.73
N ARG A 7 -18.02 -18.04 28.58
CA ARG A 7 -17.50 -18.59 27.31
C ARG A 7 -18.56 -18.60 26.21
N GLN A 8 -19.80 -18.98 26.53
CA GLN A 8 -20.91 -18.96 25.57
C GLN A 8 -21.31 -17.55 25.13
N ARG A 9 -21.28 -16.57 26.05
CA ARG A 9 -21.50 -15.15 25.70
C ARG A 9 -20.43 -14.60 24.77
N GLY A 10 -19.14 -14.91 25.02
CA GLY A 10 -18.04 -14.50 24.15
C GLY A 10 -18.13 -15.10 22.74
N VAL A 11 -18.49 -16.38 22.61
CA VAL A 11 -18.70 -17.02 21.31
C VAL A 11 -19.90 -16.42 20.57
N ALA A 12 -21.00 -16.12 21.28
CA ALA A 12 -22.17 -15.47 20.70
C ALA A 12 -21.88 -14.02 20.27
N GLU A 13 -21.06 -13.26 20.99
CA GLU A 13 -20.62 -11.91 20.61
C GLU A 13 -19.66 -11.93 19.40
N ILE A 14 -18.75 -12.89 19.33
CA ILE A 14 -17.88 -13.09 18.16
C ILE A 14 -18.73 -13.47 16.94
N ALA A 15 -19.70 -14.38 17.09
CA ALA A 15 -20.61 -14.74 16.02
C ALA A 15 -21.45 -13.55 15.55
N ARG A 16 -22.02 -12.76 16.48
CA ARG A 16 -22.80 -11.56 16.15
C ARG A 16 -21.96 -10.47 15.49
N SER A 17 -20.72 -10.26 15.92
CA SER A 17 -19.82 -9.28 15.31
C SER A 17 -19.41 -9.68 13.90
N GLN A 18 -19.20 -10.97 13.64
CA GLN A 18 -18.95 -11.49 12.28
C GLN A 18 -20.18 -11.37 11.37
N VAL A 19 -21.38 -11.64 11.89
CA VAL A 19 -22.64 -11.46 11.13
C VAL A 19 -22.88 -10.00 10.78
N ARG A 20 -22.64 -9.06 11.71
CA ARG A 20 -22.72 -7.62 11.45
C ARG A 20 -21.69 -7.17 10.41
N ALA A 21 -20.42 -7.56 10.58
CA ALA A 21 -19.38 -7.25 9.61
C ALA A 21 -19.67 -7.83 8.20
N ALA A 22 -20.32 -9.00 8.12
CA ALA A 22 -20.76 -9.57 6.84
C ALA A 22 -21.94 -8.79 6.24
N ALA A 23 -22.88 -8.33 7.06
CA ALA A 23 -24.01 -7.51 6.63
C ALA A 23 -23.57 -6.13 6.12
N ASP A 24 -22.63 -5.48 6.82
CA ASP A 24 -22.08 -4.17 6.42
C ASP A 24 -21.36 -4.26 5.07
N VAL A 25 -20.54 -5.29 4.86
CA VAL A 25 -19.88 -5.56 3.58
C VAL A 25 -20.91 -5.88 2.48
N GLY A 26 -22.00 -6.58 2.81
CA GLY A 26 -23.09 -6.85 1.88
C GLY A 26 -23.81 -5.59 1.44
N GLN A 27 -24.10 -4.68 2.37
CA GLN A 27 -24.74 -3.40 2.07
C GLN A 27 -23.83 -2.48 1.25
N GLU A 28 -22.55 -2.40 1.58
CA GLU A 28 -21.54 -1.68 0.80
C GLU A 28 -21.35 -2.29 -0.61
N ALA A 29 -21.42 -3.61 -0.73
CA ALA A 29 -21.31 -4.29 -2.02
C ALA A 29 -22.45 -3.91 -2.96
N VAL A 30 -23.69 -3.82 -2.45
CA VAL A 30 -24.85 -3.41 -3.24
C VAL A 30 -24.79 -1.91 -3.57
N SER A 31 -24.44 -1.05 -2.61
CA SER A 31 -24.40 0.40 -2.82
C SER A 31 -23.24 0.86 -3.71
N SER A 32 -22.17 0.07 -3.83
CA SER A 32 -21.00 0.41 -4.64
C SER A 32 -21.28 0.55 -6.15
N GLY A 33 -22.32 -0.11 -6.68
CA GLY A 33 -22.61 -0.19 -8.11
C GLY A 33 -21.54 -0.92 -8.95
N ALA A 34 -20.47 -1.46 -8.33
CA ALA A 34 -19.34 -2.01 -9.06
C ALA A 34 -19.64 -3.35 -9.77
N TYR A 35 -20.67 -4.08 -9.31
CA TYR A 35 -21.19 -5.30 -9.93
C TYR A 35 -21.72 -5.11 -11.36
N VAL A 36 -22.00 -3.86 -11.78
CA VAL A 36 -22.48 -3.54 -13.13
C VAL A 36 -21.34 -3.58 -14.16
N TYR A 37 -20.10 -3.35 -13.75
CA TYR A 37 -18.97 -3.21 -14.69
C TYR A 37 -18.60 -4.49 -15.45
N PRO A 38 -18.62 -5.70 -14.86
CA PRO A 38 -18.40 -6.93 -15.63
C PRO A 38 -19.40 -7.08 -16.79
N VAL A 39 -20.65 -6.69 -16.57
CA VAL A 39 -21.70 -6.71 -17.60
C VAL A 39 -21.49 -5.59 -18.62
N LYS A 40 -21.18 -4.36 -18.19
CA LYS A 40 -20.79 -3.27 -19.10
C LYS A 40 -19.62 -3.65 -19.99
N GLY A 41 -18.66 -4.40 -19.48
CA GLY A 41 -17.52 -4.91 -20.24
C GLY A 41 -17.92 -5.80 -21.42
N ILE A 42 -19.03 -6.56 -21.30
CA ILE A 42 -19.57 -7.35 -22.41
C ILE A 42 -20.06 -6.41 -23.52
N TYR A 43 -20.96 -5.50 -23.18
CA TYR A 43 -21.51 -4.53 -24.13
C TYR A 43 -20.42 -3.68 -24.78
N TYR A 44 -19.46 -3.22 -23.99
CA TYR A 44 -18.38 -2.37 -24.48
C TYR A 44 -17.44 -3.12 -25.43
N LEU A 45 -17.10 -4.38 -25.11
CA LEU A 45 -16.28 -5.21 -26.00
C LEU A 45 -16.99 -5.43 -27.34
N LEU A 46 -18.29 -5.74 -27.32
CA LEU A 46 -19.10 -5.92 -28.53
C LEU A 46 -19.18 -4.64 -29.38
N ALA A 47 -19.28 -3.49 -28.72
CA ALA A 47 -19.38 -2.18 -29.39
C ALA A 47 -18.05 -1.66 -29.96
N HIS A 48 -16.91 -2.24 -29.59
CA HIS A 48 -15.58 -1.73 -29.99
C HIS A 48 -14.74 -2.80 -30.71
N PRO A 49 -14.90 -2.97 -32.04
CA PRO A 49 -14.18 -3.99 -32.82
C PRO A 49 -12.66 -3.91 -32.72
N ARG A 50 -12.12 -2.72 -32.42
CA ARG A 50 -10.69 -2.50 -32.20
C ARG A 50 -10.11 -3.37 -31.07
N LEU A 51 -10.93 -3.74 -30.08
CA LEU A 51 -10.54 -4.60 -28.96
C LEU A 51 -10.45 -6.09 -29.32
N TYR A 52 -10.87 -6.51 -30.52
CA TYR A 52 -10.78 -7.91 -30.95
C TYR A 52 -9.35 -8.31 -31.36
N LYS A 53 -8.60 -7.38 -31.95
CA LYS A 53 -7.25 -7.64 -32.46
C LYS A 53 -6.28 -8.13 -31.36
N PRO A 54 -6.25 -7.55 -30.14
CA PRO A 54 -5.40 -8.03 -29.05
C PRO A 54 -5.73 -9.44 -28.53
N ILE A 55 -6.96 -9.93 -28.73
CA ILE A 55 -7.44 -11.20 -28.15
C ILE A 55 -7.68 -12.32 -29.14
N ALA A 56 -7.76 -12.04 -30.44
CA ALA A 56 -8.05 -13.05 -31.47
C ALA A 56 -7.07 -14.24 -31.41
N LYS A 57 -5.76 -13.96 -31.39
CA LYS A 57 -4.73 -15.02 -31.32
C LYS A 57 -4.76 -15.80 -29.99
N PRO A 58 -4.77 -15.15 -28.81
CA PRO A 58 -4.92 -15.85 -27.53
C PRO A 58 -6.17 -16.73 -27.43
N LEU A 59 -7.33 -16.25 -27.89
CA LEU A 59 -8.58 -17.02 -27.86
C LEU A 59 -8.57 -18.18 -28.87
N GLY A 60 -8.01 -17.98 -30.07
CA GLY A 60 -7.82 -19.06 -31.03
C GLY A 60 -6.90 -20.16 -30.48
N LEU A 61 -5.81 -19.77 -29.81
CA LEU A 61 -4.89 -20.72 -29.17
C LEU A 61 -5.55 -21.45 -27.99
N SER A 62 -6.37 -20.76 -27.19
CA SER A 62 -7.22 -21.39 -26.16
C SER A 62 -8.12 -22.46 -26.75
N PHE A 63 -8.79 -22.16 -27.86
CA PHE A 63 -9.71 -23.09 -28.51
C PHE A 63 -8.99 -24.35 -29.00
N ILE A 64 -7.85 -24.18 -29.69
CA ILE A 64 -7.03 -25.31 -30.17
C ILE A 64 -6.50 -26.13 -28.99
N THR A 65 -6.02 -25.47 -27.93
CA THR A 65 -5.54 -26.14 -26.71
C THR A 65 -6.65 -26.97 -26.07
N ASN A 66 -7.86 -26.42 -25.98
CA ASN A 66 -9.03 -27.12 -25.44
C ASN A 66 -9.39 -28.36 -26.26
N LEU A 67 -9.34 -28.28 -27.60
CA LEU A 67 -9.56 -29.44 -28.47
C LEU A 67 -8.52 -30.54 -28.23
N GLY A 68 -7.24 -30.18 -28.10
CA GLY A 68 -6.17 -31.14 -27.80
C GLY A 68 -6.34 -31.81 -26.44
N ILE A 69 -6.69 -31.05 -25.40
CA ILE A 69 -6.95 -31.59 -24.06
C ILE A 69 -8.17 -32.51 -24.06
N LEU A 70 -9.26 -32.10 -24.71
CA LEU A 70 -10.46 -32.93 -24.82
C LEU A 70 -10.15 -34.25 -25.53
N ALA A 71 -9.45 -34.21 -26.67
CA ALA A 71 -9.05 -35.42 -27.38
C ALA A 71 -8.21 -36.35 -26.49
N PHE A 72 -7.26 -35.79 -25.74
CA PHE A 72 -6.44 -36.56 -24.80
C PHE A 72 -7.28 -37.20 -23.68
N LEU A 73 -8.11 -36.43 -22.97
CA LEU A 73 -8.93 -36.95 -21.87
C LEU A 73 -9.95 -37.98 -22.36
N PHE A 74 -10.65 -37.70 -23.47
CA PHE A 74 -11.59 -38.67 -24.03
C PHE A 74 -10.90 -39.97 -24.50
N THR A 75 -9.65 -39.91 -24.94
CA THR A 75 -8.91 -41.10 -25.35
C THR A 75 -8.42 -41.92 -24.16
N PHE A 76 -7.87 -41.27 -23.13
CA PHE A 76 -7.13 -41.97 -22.07
C PHE A 76 -7.89 -42.08 -20.75
N THR A 77 -8.79 -41.15 -20.43
CA THR A 77 -9.47 -41.09 -19.13
C THR A 77 -10.96 -41.44 -19.20
N TYR A 78 -11.61 -41.32 -20.36
CA TYR A 78 -13.05 -41.57 -20.48
C TYR A 78 -13.46 -42.98 -20.06
N LEU A 79 -12.81 -44.02 -20.60
CA LEU A 79 -13.21 -45.39 -20.30
C LEU A 79 -12.98 -45.75 -18.82
N PRO A 80 -11.82 -45.44 -18.20
CA PRO A 80 -11.64 -45.61 -16.75
C PRO A 80 -12.65 -44.82 -15.89
N GLN A 81 -12.94 -43.56 -16.24
CA GLN A 81 -13.88 -42.73 -15.50
C GLN A 81 -15.34 -43.20 -15.68
N ALA A 82 -15.73 -43.62 -16.88
CA ALA A 82 -17.03 -44.21 -17.14
C ALA A 82 -17.25 -45.49 -16.34
N ALA A 83 -16.21 -46.33 -16.23
CA ALA A 83 -16.24 -47.53 -15.39
C ALA A 83 -16.38 -47.20 -13.91
N PHE A 84 -15.64 -46.20 -13.41
CA PHE A 84 -15.78 -45.73 -12.04
C PHE A 84 -17.18 -45.14 -11.76
N MET A 85 -17.68 -44.30 -12.66
CA MET A 85 -19.02 -43.70 -12.53
C MET A 85 -20.13 -44.75 -12.62
N ALA A 86 -19.92 -45.85 -13.34
CA ALA A 86 -20.89 -46.95 -13.41
C ALA A 86 -21.11 -47.65 -12.06
N ILE A 87 -20.15 -47.56 -11.12
CA ILE A 87 -20.31 -48.07 -9.74
C ILE A 87 -21.46 -47.34 -9.01
N PHE A 88 -21.63 -46.04 -9.27
CA PHE A 88 -22.63 -45.20 -8.59
C PHE A 88 -23.89 -44.97 -9.42
N SER A 89 -23.72 -44.83 -10.74
CA SER A 89 -24.79 -44.46 -11.69
C SER A 89 -25.29 -45.63 -12.53
N GLY A 90 -24.77 -46.84 -12.30
CA GLY A 90 -25.11 -48.05 -13.06
C GLY A 90 -24.78 -47.92 -14.56
N PRO A 91 -25.63 -48.43 -15.47
CA PRO A 91 -25.35 -48.42 -16.91
C PRO A 91 -25.23 -47.00 -17.48
N PHE A 92 -25.72 -45.96 -16.80
CA PHE A 92 -25.59 -44.57 -17.25
C PHE A 92 -24.23 -43.93 -16.90
N GLY A 93 -23.30 -44.69 -16.30
CA GLY A 93 -21.95 -44.23 -15.95
C GLY A 93 -21.22 -43.52 -17.09
N PHE A 94 -21.36 -44.02 -18.33
CA PHE A 94 -20.77 -43.43 -19.53
C PHE A 94 -21.30 -42.02 -19.86
N ILE A 95 -22.58 -41.73 -19.58
CA ILE A 95 -23.17 -40.39 -19.76
C ILE A 95 -22.68 -39.47 -18.65
N THR A 96 -22.66 -39.96 -17.41
CA THR A 96 -22.26 -39.14 -16.25
C THR A 96 -20.76 -38.80 -16.22
N ALA A 97 -19.93 -39.55 -16.95
CA ALA A 97 -18.50 -39.25 -17.10
C ALA A 97 -18.23 -38.08 -18.06
N ILE A 98 -19.13 -37.79 -19.01
CA ILE A 98 -18.94 -36.72 -20.00
C ILE A 98 -18.83 -35.34 -19.32
N PRO A 99 -19.75 -34.91 -18.44
CA PRO A 99 -19.63 -33.63 -17.75
C PRO A 99 -18.34 -33.51 -16.91
N LEU A 100 -17.86 -34.62 -16.33
CA LEU A 100 -16.64 -34.63 -15.53
C LEU A 100 -15.43 -34.30 -16.41
N ILE A 101 -15.28 -34.97 -17.55
CA ILE A 101 -14.20 -34.72 -18.51
C ILE A 101 -14.27 -33.31 -19.08
N LEU A 102 -15.47 -32.81 -19.38
CA LEU A 102 -15.66 -31.43 -19.83
C LEU A 102 -15.22 -30.43 -18.75
N GLY A 103 -15.49 -30.71 -17.48
CA GLY A 103 -15.03 -29.91 -16.34
C GLY A 103 -13.51 -29.94 -16.16
N GLU A 104 -12.90 -31.12 -16.24
CA GLU A 104 -11.43 -31.31 -16.18
C GLU A 104 -10.73 -30.56 -17.33
N ALA A 105 -11.23 -30.72 -18.56
CA ALA A 105 -10.72 -30.02 -19.73
C ALA A 105 -10.81 -28.51 -19.58
N ALA A 106 -11.94 -27.98 -19.10
CA ALA A 106 -12.13 -26.56 -18.86
C ALA A 106 -11.16 -26.02 -17.79
N ALA A 107 -10.94 -26.77 -16.71
CA ALA A 107 -10.00 -26.40 -15.65
C ALA A 107 -8.55 -26.36 -16.17
N ILE A 108 -8.10 -27.41 -16.86
CA ILE A 108 -6.75 -27.51 -17.42
C ILE A 108 -6.53 -26.41 -18.47
N THR A 109 -7.48 -26.23 -19.38
CA THR A 109 -7.44 -25.17 -20.42
C THR A 109 -7.32 -23.80 -19.78
N THR A 110 -8.08 -23.53 -18.71
CA THR A 110 -8.03 -22.24 -18.01
C THR A 110 -6.65 -21.99 -17.40
N VAL A 111 -6.04 -23.00 -16.78
CA VAL A 111 -4.69 -22.89 -16.20
C VAL A 111 -3.67 -22.63 -17.30
N ILE A 112 -3.65 -23.42 -18.37
CA ILE A 112 -2.70 -23.28 -19.48
C ILE A 112 -2.89 -21.91 -20.16
N ALA A 113 -4.12 -21.55 -20.49
CA ALA A 113 -4.42 -20.28 -21.16
C ALA A 113 -3.99 -19.08 -20.33
N LYS A 114 -4.39 -19.00 -19.05
CA LYS A 114 -4.01 -17.89 -18.18
C LYS A 114 -2.51 -17.78 -17.96
N THR A 115 -1.81 -18.91 -17.93
CA THR A 115 -0.35 -18.95 -17.72
C THR A 115 0.41 -18.46 -18.93
N PHE A 116 0.11 -19.00 -20.10
CA PHE A 116 1.02 -18.89 -21.24
C PHE A 116 0.66 -17.78 -22.23
N TYR A 117 -0.63 -17.47 -22.43
CA TYR A 117 -1.02 -16.58 -23.53
C TYR A 117 -2.15 -15.60 -23.26
N LEU A 118 -3.03 -15.85 -22.28
CA LEU A 118 -4.16 -14.96 -21.98
C LEU A 118 -3.75 -13.79 -21.06
N GLY A 119 -2.80 -13.97 -20.15
CA GLY A 119 -2.35 -12.92 -19.21
C GLY A 119 -1.98 -11.59 -19.90
N PRO A 120 -1.03 -11.58 -20.85
CA PRO A 120 -0.66 -10.37 -21.60
C PRO A 120 -1.82 -9.79 -22.41
N ALA A 121 -2.70 -10.64 -22.94
CA ALA A 121 -3.87 -10.20 -23.70
C ALA A 121 -4.88 -9.44 -22.85
N LEU A 122 -5.09 -9.87 -21.60
CA LEU A 122 -5.95 -9.17 -20.64
C LEU A 122 -5.37 -7.80 -20.25
N GLU A 123 -4.05 -7.70 -20.07
CA GLU A 123 -3.39 -6.41 -19.81
C GLU A 123 -3.49 -5.47 -21.02
N ASN A 124 -3.35 -5.99 -22.24
CA ASN A 124 -3.56 -5.20 -23.47
C ASN A 124 -4.99 -4.71 -23.60
N LEU A 125 -5.99 -5.56 -23.33
CA LEU A 125 -7.40 -5.14 -23.32
C LEU A 125 -7.64 -4.04 -22.28
N PHE A 126 -7.05 -4.18 -21.11
CA PHE A 126 -7.17 -3.21 -20.03
C PHE A 126 -6.62 -1.84 -20.46
N ASP A 127 -5.38 -1.81 -20.96
CA ASP A 127 -4.73 -0.58 -21.40
C ASP A 127 -5.44 0.05 -22.60
N GLU A 128 -5.85 -0.73 -23.61
CA GLU A 128 -6.53 -0.23 -24.80
C GLU A 128 -7.92 0.34 -24.45
N THR A 129 -8.62 -0.29 -23.51
CA THR A 129 -9.90 0.22 -23.00
C THR A 129 -9.71 1.57 -22.29
N LEU A 130 -8.67 1.71 -21.47
CA LEU A 130 -8.32 2.98 -20.84
C LEU A 130 -7.99 4.07 -21.88
N LEU A 131 -7.26 3.73 -22.96
CA LEU A 131 -6.98 4.66 -24.05
C LEU A 131 -8.26 5.14 -24.74
N LEU A 132 -9.19 4.23 -25.02
CA LEU A 132 -10.50 4.59 -25.60
C LEU A 132 -11.34 5.45 -24.65
N GLN A 133 -11.14 5.32 -23.34
CA GLN A 133 -11.77 6.16 -22.32
C GLN A 133 -11.04 7.49 -22.07
N GLY A 134 -10.04 7.83 -22.88
CA GLY A 134 -9.30 9.10 -22.78
C GLY A 134 -8.18 9.11 -21.73
N GLN A 135 -7.91 7.99 -21.05
CA GLN A 135 -6.93 7.89 -19.96
C GLN A 135 -5.49 7.72 -20.47
N THR A 136 -5.09 8.51 -21.47
CA THR A 136 -3.76 8.39 -22.11
C THR A 136 -2.61 8.61 -21.11
N LYS A 137 -2.73 9.62 -20.24
CA LYS A 137 -1.71 9.97 -19.22
C LYS A 137 -1.46 8.83 -18.23
N LEU A 138 -2.50 8.08 -17.90
CA LEU A 138 -2.39 6.93 -16.99
C LEU A 138 -1.71 5.74 -17.67
N VAL A 139 -2.06 5.46 -18.93
CA VAL A 139 -1.50 4.34 -19.70
C VAL A 139 -0.02 4.55 -20.01
N SER A 140 0.40 5.80 -20.30
CA SER A 140 1.80 6.14 -20.57
C SER A 140 2.75 5.86 -19.40
N ASN A 141 2.23 5.72 -18.17
CA ASN A 141 3.05 5.39 -17.00
C ASN A 141 3.62 3.97 -16.99
N GLY A 142 3.02 3.06 -17.77
CA GLY A 142 3.40 1.63 -17.81
C GLY A 142 3.68 1.08 -19.20
N ARG A 143 3.57 1.90 -20.26
CA ARG A 143 3.79 1.50 -21.65
C ARG A 143 4.12 2.69 -22.54
N GLU A 144 4.92 2.49 -23.57
CA GLU A 144 5.06 3.48 -24.65
C GLU A 144 3.72 3.63 -25.38
N VAL A 145 3.31 4.86 -25.68
CA VAL A 145 2.13 5.15 -26.50
C VAL A 145 2.63 5.75 -27.80
N THR A 146 2.52 5.00 -28.89
CA THR A 146 2.96 5.43 -30.22
C THR A 146 1.77 5.96 -31.02
N THR A 147 1.97 7.06 -31.74
CA THR A 147 0.95 7.59 -32.65
C THR A 147 1.20 7.03 -34.03
N GLN A 148 0.32 6.14 -34.52
CA GLN A 148 0.36 5.67 -35.91
C GLN A 148 -0.90 6.16 -36.63
N SER A 149 -0.71 6.87 -37.74
CA SER A 149 -1.78 7.34 -38.64
C SER A 149 -2.90 8.12 -37.93
N GLY A 150 -2.54 9.06 -37.05
CA GLY A 150 -3.50 9.91 -36.33
C GLY A 150 -4.25 9.23 -35.17
N THR A 151 -4.02 7.93 -34.93
CA THR A 151 -4.61 7.19 -33.81
C THR A 151 -3.54 6.72 -32.82
N LYS A 152 -3.77 6.94 -31.52
CA LYS A 152 -2.88 6.48 -30.45
C LYS A 152 -2.92 4.96 -30.37
N ALA A 153 -1.77 4.28 -30.34
CA ALA A 153 -1.63 2.82 -30.30
C ALA A 153 -0.67 2.39 -29.17
N LEU A 154 -0.83 1.16 -28.68
CA LEU A 154 0.03 0.59 -27.64
C LEU A 154 1.41 0.18 -28.19
N GLY A 155 2.47 0.67 -27.56
CA GLY A 155 3.87 0.28 -27.79
C GLY A 155 4.34 -0.86 -26.87
N LYS A 156 5.67 -0.99 -26.68
CA LYS A 156 6.28 -2.07 -25.89
C LYS A 156 5.94 -1.95 -24.39
N LEU A 157 5.73 -3.11 -23.73
CA LEU A 157 5.54 -3.19 -22.27
C LEU A 157 6.81 -2.74 -21.55
N ILE A 158 6.70 -1.71 -20.71
CA ILE A 158 7.82 -1.21 -19.89
C ILE A 158 7.92 -2.00 -18.56
N LEU A 159 6.82 -2.61 -18.12
CA LEU A 159 6.72 -3.33 -16.85
C LEU A 159 6.57 -4.85 -17.08
N LYS A 160 7.22 -5.66 -16.23
CA LYS A 160 7.13 -7.13 -16.31
C LYS A 160 5.68 -7.61 -16.08
N PRO A 161 5.22 -8.65 -16.80
CA PRO A 161 3.90 -9.26 -16.58
C PRO A 161 3.76 -9.74 -15.14
N LEU A 162 2.60 -9.50 -14.53
CA LEU A 162 2.32 -9.97 -13.17
C LEU A 162 2.22 -11.50 -13.14
N HIS A 163 3.16 -12.17 -12.47
CA HIS A 163 3.05 -13.61 -12.19
C HIS A 163 1.86 -13.86 -11.25
N ARG A 164 0.78 -14.44 -11.77
CA ARG A 164 -0.47 -14.73 -11.03
C ARG A 164 -0.50 -16.11 -10.35
N PHE A 165 0.65 -16.74 -10.12
CA PHE A 165 0.70 -18.00 -9.37
C PHE A 165 1.17 -17.76 -7.95
N SER A 166 0.21 -17.56 -7.05
CA SER A 166 0.40 -17.80 -5.62
C SER A 166 -0.16 -19.19 -5.31
N LYS A 167 0.67 -20.05 -4.71
CA LYS A 167 0.29 -21.40 -4.27
C LYS A 167 -0.94 -21.35 -3.34
N GLU A 168 -1.12 -20.25 -2.62
CA GLU A 168 -2.28 -20.01 -1.75
C GLU A 168 -3.61 -19.89 -2.51
N GLY A 169 -3.62 -19.48 -3.79
CA GLY A 169 -4.86 -19.33 -4.58
C GLY A 169 -5.52 -20.66 -4.93
N ILE A 170 -4.72 -21.65 -5.32
CA ILE A 170 -5.18 -23.00 -5.70
C ILE A 170 -5.68 -23.75 -4.46
N ILE A 171 -4.91 -23.68 -3.36
CA ILE A 171 -5.28 -24.30 -2.08
C ILE A 171 -6.60 -23.72 -1.55
N ARG A 172 -6.81 -22.41 -1.64
CA ARG A 172 -8.08 -21.78 -1.22
C ARG A 172 -9.27 -22.18 -2.11
N TYR A 173 -9.07 -22.28 -3.42
CA TYR A 173 -10.12 -22.73 -4.33
C TYR A 173 -10.56 -24.14 -3.98
N ILE A 174 -9.60 -25.06 -3.80
CA ILE A 174 -9.84 -26.45 -3.38
C ILE A 174 -10.55 -26.50 -2.02
N LEU A 175 -10.11 -25.71 -1.04
CA LEU A 175 -10.77 -25.61 0.28
C LEU A 175 -12.19 -25.04 0.23
N SER A 176 -12.55 -24.32 -0.83
CA SER A 176 -13.90 -23.76 -1.02
C SER A 176 -14.86 -24.69 -1.78
N ILE A 177 -14.36 -25.79 -2.36
CA ILE A 177 -15.18 -26.77 -3.10
C ILE A 177 -16.26 -27.42 -2.21
N PRO A 178 -16.00 -27.81 -0.95
CA PRO A 178 -17.02 -28.39 -0.07
C PRO A 178 -18.22 -27.46 0.17
N LEU A 179 -18.03 -26.13 0.07
CA LEU A 179 -19.12 -25.18 0.27
C LEU A 179 -20.13 -25.15 -0.89
N ASN A 180 -19.77 -25.61 -2.09
CA ASN A 180 -20.70 -25.68 -3.21
C ASN A 180 -21.73 -26.83 -3.09
N PHE A 181 -21.58 -27.73 -2.11
CA PHE A 181 -22.50 -28.85 -1.90
C PHE A 181 -23.81 -28.47 -1.19
N ILE A 182 -23.96 -27.23 -0.72
CA ILE A 182 -25.22 -26.68 -0.19
C ILE A 182 -25.88 -25.84 -1.30
N PRO A 183 -26.99 -26.29 -1.91
CA PRO A 183 -27.64 -25.57 -2.99
C PRO A 183 -28.04 -24.16 -2.58
N VAL A 184 -27.82 -23.19 -3.48
CA VAL A 184 -28.16 -21.75 -3.34
C VAL A 184 -27.34 -21.01 -2.27
N VAL A 185 -27.38 -21.43 -1.00
CA VAL A 185 -26.64 -20.80 0.11
C VAL A 185 -25.13 -20.95 -0.08
N GLY A 186 -24.69 -22.15 -0.49
CA GLY A 186 -23.29 -22.45 -0.76
C GLY A 186 -22.74 -21.64 -1.93
N THR A 187 -23.52 -21.50 -3.01
CA THR A 187 -23.13 -20.72 -4.19
C THR A 187 -22.98 -19.22 -3.88
N VAL A 188 -23.93 -18.64 -3.12
CA VAL A 188 -23.85 -17.23 -2.73
C VAL A 188 -22.65 -16.97 -1.82
N PHE A 189 -22.41 -17.85 -0.84
CA PHE A 189 -21.24 -17.73 0.04
C PHE A 189 -19.93 -17.93 -0.72
N PHE A 190 -19.87 -18.93 -1.62
CA PHE A 190 -18.72 -19.17 -2.49
C PHE A 190 -18.39 -17.94 -3.33
N LEU A 191 -19.40 -17.35 -3.99
CA LEU A 191 -19.23 -16.15 -4.82
C LEU A 191 -18.84 -14.93 -3.97
N GLY A 192 -19.41 -14.76 -2.78
CA GLY A 192 -19.07 -13.66 -1.87
C GLY A 192 -17.63 -13.76 -1.36
N TYR A 193 -17.25 -14.91 -0.81
CA TYR A 193 -15.90 -15.13 -0.26
C TYR A 193 -14.82 -15.08 -1.35
N ASN A 194 -15.02 -15.80 -2.45
CA ASN A 194 -14.05 -15.80 -3.56
C ASN A 194 -14.09 -14.48 -4.33
N GLY A 195 -15.24 -13.80 -4.39
CA GLY A 195 -15.38 -12.48 -4.99
C GLY A 195 -14.58 -11.44 -4.23
N ALA A 196 -14.68 -11.40 -2.90
CA ALA A 196 -13.90 -10.51 -2.04
C ALA A 196 -12.38 -10.71 -2.20
N LYS A 197 -11.93 -11.95 -2.41
CA LYS A 197 -10.50 -12.27 -2.59
C LYS A 197 -9.99 -12.05 -4.01
N SER A 198 -10.81 -12.31 -5.03
CA SER A 198 -10.42 -12.22 -6.44
C SER A 198 -10.62 -10.82 -7.03
N GLY A 199 -11.58 -10.05 -6.54
CA GLY A 199 -11.94 -8.70 -7.00
C GLY A 199 -10.74 -7.75 -7.15
N PRO A 200 -9.87 -7.60 -6.14
CA PRO A 200 -8.69 -6.74 -6.24
C PRO A 200 -7.66 -7.17 -7.30
N GLY A 201 -7.73 -8.42 -7.76
CA GLY A 201 -6.91 -8.93 -8.85
C GLY A 201 -7.25 -8.32 -10.20
N TYR A 202 -8.50 -7.89 -10.41
CA TYR A 202 -8.94 -7.27 -11.66
C TYR A 202 -8.41 -5.84 -11.83
N HIS A 203 -8.12 -5.13 -10.74
CA HIS A 203 -7.43 -3.83 -10.77
C HIS A 203 -5.90 -3.94 -10.62
N ALA A 204 -5.32 -5.14 -10.67
CA ALA A 204 -3.86 -5.28 -10.54
C ALA A 204 -3.10 -4.43 -11.57
N ARG A 205 -3.59 -4.38 -12.83
CA ARG A 205 -3.03 -3.53 -13.89
C ARG A 205 -3.23 -2.04 -13.60
N TYR A 206 -4.41 -1.64 -13.12
CA TYR A 206 -4.66 -0.26 -12.70
C TYR A 206 -3.71 0.21 -11.60
N PHE A 207 -3.51 -0.60 -10.55
CA PHE A 207 -2.56 -0.30 -9.48
C PHE A 207 -1.12 -0.21 -10.00
N GLN A 208 -0.78 -1.04 -10.99
CA GLN A 208 0.51 -1.03 -11.65
C GLN A 208 0.71 0.28 -12.44
N LEU A 209 -0.29 0.72 -13.22
CA LEU A 209 -0.27 1.99 -13.97
C LEU A 209 -0.24 3.22 -13.05
N LYS A 210 -0.93 3.16 -11.91
CA LYS A 210 -0.87 4.17 -10.84
C LYS A 210 0.41 4.11 -10.01
N ARG A 211 1.22 3.05 -10.16
CA ARG A 211 2.43 2.78 -9.35
C ARG A 211 2.15 2.75 -7.83
N PHE A 212 0.97 2.26 -7.43
CA PHE A 212 0.61 2.15 -6.02
C PHE A 212 1.60 1.23 -5.26
N PRO A 213 2.25 1.72 -4.19
CA PRO A 213 2.96 0.88 -3.24
C PRO A 213 2.02 -0.15 -2.61
N GLN A 214 2.55 -1.28 -2.11
CA GLN A 214 1.70 -2.35 -1.55
C GLN A 214 0.76 -1.85 -0.44
N ASP A 215 1.19 -0.91 0.39
CA ASP A 215 0.38 -0.38 1.49
C ASP A 215 -0.73 0.56 1.01
N GLN A 216 -0.45 1.41 0.01
CA GLN A 216 -1.48 2.23 -0.64
C GLN A 216 -2.50 1.36 -1.37
N ARG A 217 -2.04 0.30 -2.04
CA ARG A 217 -2.93 -0.70 -2.65
C ARG A 217 -3.81 -1.38 -1.60
N LYS A 218 -3.26 -1.77 -0.45
CA LYS A 218 -4.04 -2.37 0.65
C LYS A 218 -5.08 -1.40 1.20
N ARG A 219 -4.71 -0.13 1.46
CA ARG A 219 -5.64 0.92 1.93
C ARG A 219 -6.74 1.20 0.91
N TRP A 220 -6.37 1.36 -0.35
CA TRP A 220 -7.31 1.55 -1.45
C TRP A 220 -8.33 0.40 -1.55
N ILE A 221 -7.86 -0.84 -1.42
CA ILE A 221 -8.72 -2.02 -1.43
C ILE A 221 -9.61 -2.07 -0.18
N SER A 222 -9.08 -1.74 1.01
CA SER A 222 -9.87 -1.77 2.25
C SER A 222 -10.96 -0.72 2.28
N GLU A 223 -10.69 0.49 1.79
CA GLU A 223 -11.68 1.58 1.67
C GLU A 223 -12.79 1.27 0.66
N ARG A 224 -12.52 0.36 -0.29
CA ARG A 224 -13.45 -0.02 -1.37
C ARG A 224 -13.76 -1.50 -1.33
N ARG A 225 -13.75 -2.10 -0.13
CA ARG A 225 -13.90 -3.55 0.05
C ARG A 225 -15.23 -4.04 -0.51
N GLY A 226 -16.33 -3.34 -0.25
CA GLY A 226 -17.64 -3.63 -0.84
C GLY A 226 -17.62 -3.62 -2.37
N ALA A 227 -17.02 -2.59 -2.99
CA ALA A 227 -16.92 -2.47 -4.45
C ALA A 227 -16.08 -3.58 -5.10
N TYR A 228 -14.92 -3.93 -4.52
CA TYR A 228 -14.11 -5.05 -5.00
C TYR A 228 -14.83 -6.39 -4.82
N THR A 229 -15.57 -6.56 -3.73
CA THR A 229 -16.35 -7.76 -3.46
C THR A 229 -17.49 -7.91 -4.46
N SER A 230 -18.24 -6.85 -4.75
CA SER A 230 -19.38 -6.88 -5.69
C SER A 230 -18.93 -7.07 -7.14
N PHE A 231 -17.84 -6.42 -7.56
CA PHE A 231 -17.22 -6.64 -8.86
C PHE A 231 -16.75 -8.11 -8.99
N GLY A 232 -15.99 -8.60 -8.00
CA GLY A 232 -15.47 -9.95 -7.98
C GLY A 232 -16.58 -11.00 -7.99
N PHE A 233 -17.65 -10.77 -7.23
CA PHE A 233 -18.85 -11.62 -7.23
C PHE A 233 -19.46 -11.72 -8.64
N ALA A 234 -19.74 -10.58 -9.27
CA ALA A 234 -20.36 -10.55 -10.60
C ALA A 234 -19.45 -11.18 -11.67
N ALA A 235 -18.16 -10.91 -11.62
CA ALA A 235 -17.18 -11.51 -12.52
C ALA A 235 -17.08 -13.03 -12.32
N LEU A 236 -17.13 -13.53 -11.08
CA LEU A 236 -17.16 -14.97 -10.81
C LEU A 236 -18.46 -15.62 -11.26
N ALA A 237 -19.61 -14.97 -11.05
CA ALA A 237 -20.90 -15.47 -11.50
C ALA A 237 -20.93 -15.65 -13.04
N LEU A 238 -20.39 -14.70 -13.80
CA LEU A 238 -20.24 -14.84 -15.25
C LEU A 238 -19.31 -16.00 -15.62
N ASN A 239 -18.24 -16.21 -14.85
CA ASN A 239 -17.31 -17.32 -15.08
C ASN A 239 -17.88 -18.71 -14.73
N LEU A 240 -19.00 -18.78 -14.01
CA LEU A 240 -19.73 -20.03 -13.79
C LEU A 240 -20.45 -20.52 -15.06
N ILE A 241 -20.65 -19.65 -16.05
CA ILE A 241 -21.26 -20.04 -17.33
C ILE A 241 -20.28 -20.97 -18.07
N PRO A 242 -20.65 -22.24 -18.31
CA PRO A 242 -19.78 -23.19 -18.97
C PRO A 242 -19.34 -22.70 -20.35
N PHE A 243 -18.13 -23.07 -20.75
CA PHE A 243 -17.53 -22.78 -22.07
C PHE A 243 -17.29 -21.29 -22.41
N ALA A 244 -17.80 -20.37 -21.61
CA ALA A 244 -17.67 -18.93 -21.83
C ALA A 244 -16.65 -18.26 -20.89
N THR A 245 -16.03 -19.01 -19.96
CA THR A 245 -15.10 -18.49 -18.93
C THR A 245 -13.95 -17.64 -19.50
N LEU A 246 -13.38 -18.01 -20.64
CA LEU A 246 -12.28 -17.25 -21.25
C LEU A 246 -12.77 -15.92 -21.85
N VAL A 247 -13.94 -15.95 -22.50
CA VAL A 247 -14.60 -14.76 -23.04
C VAL A 247 -14.99 -13.82 -21.89
N PHE A 248 -15.57 -14.36 -20.82
CA PHE A 248 -15.93 -13.56 -19.64
C PHE A 248 -14.72 -13.05 -18.86
N SER A 249 -13.57 -13.73 -18.94
CA SER A 249 -12.31 -13.20 -18.42
C SER A 249 -11.87 -11.94 -19.19
N CYS A 250 -12.04 -11.93 -20.52
CA CYS A 250 -11.77 -10.76 -21.36
C CYS A 250 -12.76 -9.62 -21.08
N THR A 251 -14.07 -9.90 -21.06
CA THR A 251 -15.09 -8.86 -20.79
C THR A 251 -14.97 -8.31 -19.38
N SER A 252 -14.60 -9.12 -18.38
CA SER A 252 -14.33 -8.65 -17.02
C SER A 252 -13.08 -7.75 -16.96
N ALA A 253 -12.05 -8.00 -17.78
CA ALA A 253 -10.89 -7.11 -17.85
C ALA A 253 -11.26 -5.75 -18.47
N VAL A 254 -12.09 -5.74 -19.52
CA VAL A 254 -12.65 -4.51 -20.09
C VAL A 254 -13.52 -3.78 -19.06
N GLY A 255 -14.41 -4.51 -18.36
CA GLY A 255 -15.24 -3.96 -17.29
C GLY A 255 -14.42 -3.32 -16.16
N ALA A 256 -13.33 -3.98 -15.74
CA ALA A 256 -12.40 -3.44 -14.76
C ALA A 256 -11.70 -2.16 -15.25
N ALA A 257 -11.35 -2.09 -16.55
CA ALA A 257 -10.76 -0.88 -17.13
C ALA A 257 -11.77 0.27 -17.21
N LEU A 258 -13.02 0.00 -17.56
CA LEU A 258 -14.11 0.99 -17.51
C LEU A 258 -14.33 1.50 -16.09
N TRP A 259 -14.32 0.61 -15.11
CA TRP A 259 -14.43 1.00 -13.70
C TRP A 259 -13.27 1.89 -13.28
N ALA A 260 -12.03 1.50 -13.62
CA ALA A 260 -10.86 2.33 -13.38
C ALA A 260 -10.97 3.71 -14.06
N ALA A 261 -11.44 3.77 -15.31
CA ALA A 261 -11.63 5.05 -16.01
C ALA A 261 -12.68 5.95 -15.35
N ASP A 262 -13.80 5.38 -14.87
CA ASP A 262 -14.82 6.14 -14.15
C ASP A 262 -14.31 6.61 -12.78
N GLU A 263 -13.48 5.81 -12.11
CA GLU A 263 -12.86 6.19 -10.85
C GLU A 263 -11.85 7.33 -11.05
N GLU A 264 -11.12 7.36 -12.17
CA GLU A 264 -10.28 8.51 -12.55
C GLU A 264 -11.11 9.76 -12.84
N LYS A 265 -12.23 9.62 -13.57
CA LYS A 265 -13.15 10.73 -13.83
C LYS A 265 -13.77 11.27 -12.54
N ARG A 266 -14.15 10.40 -11.60
CA ARG A 266 -14.71 10.80 -10.29
C ARG A 266 -13.69 11.50 -9.42
N GLN A 267 -12.43 11.03 -9.41
CA GLN A 267 -11.34 11.73 -8.74
C GLN A 267 -11.09 13.11 -9.37
N GLY A 268 -11.19 13.24 -10.70
CA GLY A 268 -11.05 14.52 -11.40
C GLY A 268 -12.27 15.45 -11.39
N SER A 269 -13.46 14.99 -10.94
CA SER A 269 -14.72 15.77 -10.94
C SER A 269 -15.18 16.23 -9.55
N LYS A 270 -14.55 15.75 -8.47
CA LYS A 270 -14.74 16.36 -7.14
C LYS A 270 -14.00 17.71 -7.14
N PRO A 271 -14.59 18.81 -6.65
CA PRO A 271 -13.82 20.01 -6.38
C PRO A 271 -12.70 19.60 -5.43
N ASP A 272 -11.48 19.81 -5.91
CA ASP A 272 -10.35 19.12 -5.35
C ASP A 272 -9.97 19.78 -4.03
N MET A 273 -10.40 19.19 -2.91
CA MET A 273 -9.83 19.54 -1.60
C MET A 273 -8.42 18.97 -1.42
N SER A 274 -7.85 18.38 -2.48
CA SER A 274 -6.47 17.89 -2.58
C SER A 274 -5.72 18.40 -3.84
N ALA A 275 -6.29 19.32 -4.63
CA ALA A 275 -5.54 20.09 -5.63
C ALA A 275 -5.67 21.56 -5.33
N VAL A 276 -4.51 22.08 -4.94
CA VAL A 276 -4.14 23.46 -5.16
C VAL A 276 -4.32 23.76 -6.66
N PRO A 277 -4.94 24.89 -7.04
CA PRO A 277 -5.14 25.25 -8.43
C PRO A 277 -3.81 25.30 -9.16
N GLU A 278 -3.77 24.74 -10.38
CA GLU A 278 -2.68 24.98 -11.32
C GLU A 278 -2.77 26.44 -11.77
N GLN A 279 -2.08 27.32 -11.03
CA GLN A 279 -1.65 28.62 -11.49
C GLN A 279 -0.13 28.70 -11.36
N ASP A 280 0.49 28.68 -12.53
CA ASP A 280 1.74 29.35 -12.90
C ASP A 280 2.51 30.04 -11.76
N LYS A 281 3.60 29.39 -11.34
CA LYS A 281 4.95 29.99 -11.37
C LYS A 281 5.98 28.94 -10.98
N THR A 282 6.88 28.69 -11.90
CA THR A 282 8.23 28.17 -11.68
C THR A 282 8.83 28.62 -10.33
N ARG A 283 8.82 27.75 -9.33
CA ARG A 283 9.74 27.79 -8.18
C ARG A 283 10.35 26.39 -8.06
N ASP A 284 11.64 26.31 -8.37
CA ASP A 284 12.46 25.10 -8.34
C ASP A 284 12.39 24.43 -6.96
N GLY A 285 12.22 23.09 -6.91
CA GLY A 285 12.30 22.29 -5.68
C GLY A 285 11.00 21.78 -5.08
N ASP A 286 10.18 21.04 -5.84
CA ASP A 286 8.99 20.36 -5.32
C ASP A 286 9.42 19.23 -4.36
N VAL A 287 9.18 19.41 -3.05
CA VAL A 287 9.44 18.35 -2.07
C VAL A 287 8.32 17.32 -2.17
N LYS A 288 8.63 16.03 -2.34
CA LYS A 288 7.59 15.00 -2.52
C LYS A 288 7.96 13.71 -1.81
N GLY A 289 7.36 13.48 -0.64
CA GLY A 289 7.41 12.19 0.04
C GLY A 289 8.47 12.12 1.14
N LEU A 290 8.06 12.38 2.37
CA LEU A 290 8.82 12.11 3.59
C LEU A 290 8.52 10.68 4.07
N LYS A 291 9.48 9.76 3.99
CA LYS A 291 9.43 8.48 4.68
C LYS A 291 9.57 8.72 6.18
N GLU A 292 8.56 8.36 6.94
CA GLU A 292 8.48 8.70 8.36
C GLU A 292 8.03 7.57 9.27
N LEU A 293 8.43 7.65 10.54
CA LEU A 293 7.81 6.94 11.63
C LEU A 293 7.35 8.02 12.63
N PRO A 294 6.04 8.22 12.86
CA PRO A 294 5.55 9.32 13.71
C PRO A 294 6.14 9.36 15.13
N GLN A 295 6.56 8.20 15.62
CA GLN A 295 7.18 8.03 16.94
C GLN A 295 8.68 8.35 16.99
N SER A 296 9.30 8.71 15.86
CA SER A 296 10.73 9.02 15.76
C SER A 296 10.99 10.50 16.07
N PRO A 297 11.95 10.81 16.97
CA PRO A 297 12.29 12.19 17.29
C PRO A 297 12.93 12.92 16.12
N TYR A 298 13.73 12.23 15.29
CA TYR A 298 14.35 12.79 14.09
C TYR A 298 13.31 13.17 13.03
N VAL A 299 12.26 12.36 12.88
CA VAL A 299 11.10 12.71 12.02
C VAL A 299 10.36 13.92 12.58
N ARG A 300 10.16 13.98 13.90
CA ARG A 300 9.48 15.10 14.53
C ARG A 300 10.20 16.42 14.32
N LYS A 301 11.55 16.43 14.30
CA LYS A 301 12.35 17.61 13.89
C LYS A 301 11.93 18.10 12.51
N VAL A 302 11.85 17.20 11.53
CA VAL A 302 11.48 17.51 10.14
C VAL A 302 10.04 18.04 10.05
N VAL A 303 9.08 17.43 10.76
CA VAL A 303 7.67 17.87 10.73
C VAL A 303 7.50 19.26 11.35
N ILE A 304 8.16 19.53 12.49
CA ILE A 304 8.12 20.86 13.11
C ILE A 304 8.79 21.89 12.21
N ALA A 305 9.98 21.60 11.70
CA ALA A 305 10.69 22.48 10.77
C ALA A 305 9.84 22.81 9.54
N ALA A 306 9.19 21.82 8.93
CA ALA A 306 8.29 22.03 7.81
C ALA A 306 7.13 22.98 8.14
N ARG A 307 6.56 22.91 9.35
CA ARG A 307 5.50 23.83 9.78
C ARG A 307 6.01 25.24 10.00
N LEU A 308 7.17 25.38 10.63
CA LEU A 308 7.79 26.70 10.85
C LEU A 308 8.10 27.42 9.55
N LEU A 309 8.44 26.65 8.52
CA LEU A 309 8.84 27.14 7.21
C LEU A 309 7.70 27.21 6.19
N GLY A 310 6.46 26.93 6.59
CA GLY A 310 5.32 26.90 5.68
C GLY A 310 5.39 25.82 4.59
N LEU A 311 6.24 24.80 4.78
CA LEU A 311 6.45 23.69 3.85
C LEU A 311 5.59 22.47 4.15
N ASN A 312 4.87 22.45 5.28
CA ASN A 312 4.10 21.29 5.74
C ASN A 312 3.16 20.74 4.66
N ASP A 313 2.46 21.62 3.95
CA ASP A 313 1.47 21.24 2.94
C ASP A 313 2.13 20.83 1.61
N ARG A 314 3.43 21.10 1.46
CA ARG A 314 4.24 20.64 0.32
C ARG A 314 4.77 19.23 0.55
N ILE A 315 4.68 18.65 1.75
CA ILE A 315 5.32 17.38 2.08
C ILE A 315 4.28 16.27 2.23
N GLU A 316 4.26 15.34 1.28
CA GLU A 316 3.52 14.09 1.45
C GLU A 316 4.19 13.21 2.51
N ARG A 317 3.49 12.89 3.60
CA ARG A 317 4.01 12.04 4.69
C ARG A 317 3.68 10.57 4.43
N ILE A 318 4.73 9.74 4.37
CA ILE A 318 4.64 8.31 4.02
C ILE A 318 5.11 7.48 5.22
N VAL A 319 4.16 7.04 6.04
CA VAL A 319 4.45 6.18 7.19
C VAL A 319 5.15 4.89 6.75
N THR A 320 6.39 4.74 7.20
CA THR A 320 7.32 3.66 6.86
C THR A 320 7.97 3.17 8.15
N LYS A 321 7.70 1.91 8.53
CA LYS A 321 8.30 1.31 9.73
C LYS A 321 9.71 0.79 9.38
N PRO A 322 10.79 1.39 9.91
CA PRO A 322 12.13 0.86 9.71
C PRO A 322 12.31 -0.47 10.44
N SER A 323 13.24 -1.29 9.98
CA SER A 323 13.66 -2.54 10.59
C SER A 323 15.18 -2.58 10.58
N GLU A 324 15.81 -2.93 11.69
CA GLU A 324 17.27 -3.05 11.77
C GLU A 324 17.81 -4.27 11.03
N VAL A 325 16.98 -5.31 10.86
CA VAL A 325 17.38 -6.58 10.24
C VAL A 325 16.96 -6.63 8.78
N THR A 326 15.79 -6.08 8.44
CA THR A 326 15.23 -6.15 7.09
C THR A 326 14.47 -4.87 6.76
N PRO A 327 15.18 -3.76 6.49
CA PRO A 327 14.53 -2.50 6.14
C PRO A 327 13.67 -2.65 4.87
N PRO A 328 12.52 -1.96 4.77
CA PRO A 328 11.70 -1.98 3.56
C PRO A 328 12.47 -1.48 2.33
N GLN A 329 12.32 -2.15 1.17
CA GLN A 329 13.07 -1.80 -0.05
C GLN A 329 12.81 -0.36 -0.51
N ASN A 330 11.59 0.16 -0.34
CA ASN A 330 11.28 1.56 -0.67
C ASN A 330 12.03 2.56 0.23
N LEU A 331 12.34 2.18 1.46
CA LEU A 331 13.17 2.98 2.37
C LEU A 331 14.63 2.89 1.94
N ILE A 332 15.15 1.70 1.64
CA ILE A 332 16.52 1.50 1.12
C ILE A 332 16.75 2.31 -0.16
N ASN A 333 15.77 2.32 -1.07
CA ASN A 333 15.85 3.08 -2.31
C ASN A 333 15.88 4.61 -2.10
N THR A 334 15.47 5.11 -0.93
CA THR A 334 15.53 6.54 -0.57
C THR A 334 16.75 6.84 0.29
N ASN A 335 16.94 6.06 1.35
CA ASN A 335 18.08 6.10 2.25
C ASN A 335 18.70 4.70 2.27
N PRO A 336 19.90 4.48 1.70
CA PRO A 336 20.53 3.16 1.64
C PRO A 336 20.79 2.55 3.02
N LEU A 337 20.81 3.36 4.09
CA LEU A 337 20.92 2.89 5.47
C LEU A 337 19.59 2.33 6.03
N GLY A 338 18.48 2.44 5.29
CA GLY A 338 17.17 1.96 5.75
C GLY A 338 16.61 2.73 6.94
N LYS A 339 17.02 4.00 7.13
CA LYS A 339 16.63 4.85 8.27
C LYS A 339 15.65 5.96 7.86
N VAL A 340 14.79 6.34 8.79
CA VAL A 340 13.93 7.54 8.71
C VAL A 340 14.52 8.65 9.61
N PRO A 341 14.32 9.93 9.30
CA PRO A 341 13.58 10.48 8.15
C PRO A 341 14.34 10.34 6.82
N ALA A 342 13.59 10.15 5.73
CA ALA A 342 14.14 10.17 4.38
C ALA A 342 13.17 10.87 3.43
N LEU A 343 13.59 12.00 2.87
CA LEU A 343 12.82 12.87 2.00
C LEU A 343 13.17 12.58 0.54
N VAL A 344 12.16 12.48 -0.31
CA VAL A 344 12.33 12.55 -1.76
C VAL A 344 11.99 13.97 -2.22
N VAL A 345 12.84 14.52 -3.05
CA VAL A 345 12.69 15.83 -3.68
C VAL A 345 12.60 15.60 -5.18
N ASP A 346 11.61 16.23 -5.81
CA ASP A 346 11.32 16.14 -7.24
C ASP A 346 11.47 17.54 -7.84
N SER A 347 12.65 17.87 -8.36
CA SER A 347 12.92 19.18 -8.99
C SER A 347 13.16 19.00 -10.47
N ALA A 348 12.39 19.69 -11.32
CA ALA A 348 12.61 19.79 -12.76
C ALA A 348 12.92 18.44 -13.47
N GLY A 349 12.25 17.35 -13.07
CA GLY A 349 12.42 16.02 -13.67
C GLY A 349 13.57 15.17 -13.07
N SER A 350 14.28 15.67 -12.07
CA SER A 350 15.27 14.93 -11.29
C SER A 350 14.74 14.62 -9.89
N LYS A 351 14.76 13.33 -9.53
CA LYS A 351 14.45 12.87 -8.18
C LYS A 351 15.74 12.72 -7.39
N ARG A 352 15.86 13.43 -6.28
CA ARG A 352 16.95 13.27 -5.31
C ARG A 352 16.42 12.85 -3.96
N ALA A 353 17.18 12.02 -3.25
CA ALA A 353 16.91 11.75 -1.85
C ALA A 353 17.71 12.71 -0.96
N VAL A 354 17.07 13.16 0.11
CA VAL A 354 17.68 13.93 1.21
C VAL A 354 17.30 13.20 2.49
N PHE A 355 18.26 12.67 3.22
CA PHE A 355 18.01 11.86 4.41
C PHE A 355 18.87 12.36 5.56
N ASP A 356 18.47 11.98 6.77
CA ASP A 356 18.93 12.54 8.04
C ASP A 356 18.30 13.90 8.39
N SER A 357 17.90 14.09 9.65
CA SER A 357 17.15 15.28 10.04
C SER A 357 17.90 16.60 9.84
N PRO A 358 19.18 16.75 10.24
CA PRO A 358 19.90 18.02 10.05
C PRO A 358 20.11 18.37 8.57
N VAL A 359 20.24 17.36 7.71
CA VAL A 359 20.38 17.56 6.25
C VAL A 359 19.05 18.02 5.65
N ILE A 360 17.94 17.40 6.06
CA ILE A 360 16.60 17.78 5.61
C ILE A 360 16.24 19.19 6.08
N LEU A 361 16.53 19.53 7.33
CA LEU A 361 16.30 20.88 7.88
C LEU A 361 17.07 21.95 7.11
N GLN A 362 18.37 21.72 6.83
CA GLN A 362 19.16 22.65 6.01
C GLN A 362 18.65 22.72 4.57
N TYR A 363 18.19 21.60 4.02
CA TYR A 363 17.56 21.61 2.70
C TYR A 363 16.28 22.45 2.69
N PHE A 364 15.44 22.38 3.72
CA PHE A 364 14.28 23.25 3.86
C PHE A 364 14.64 24.73 3.85
N ASP A 365 15.71 25.14 4.54
CA ASP A 365 16.21 26.52 4.47
C ASP A 365 16.60 26.98 3.04
N THR A 366 16.99 26.05 2.16
CA THR A 366 17.33 26.38 0.76
C THR A 366 16.12 26.64 -0.13
N ILE A 367 14.94 26.13 0.25
CA ILE A 367 13.69 26.22 -0.54
C ILE A 367 12.60 27.06 0.12
N SER A 368 12.86 27.56 1.33
CA SER A 368 11.99 28.46 2.09
C SER A 368 12.26 29.91 1.71
N GLU A 369 11.34 30.82 2.05
CA GLU A 369 11.54 32.24 1.76
C GLU A 369 12.73 32.78 2.55
N PRO A 370 13.48 33.78 2.02
CA PRO A 370 14.73 34.24 2.65
C PRO A 370 14.61 34.73 4.11
N ARG A 371 13.41 35.05 4.57
CA ARG A 371 13.13 35.52 5.94
C ARG A 371 12.80 34.38 6.91
N ASP A 372 12.46 33.21 6.40
CA ASP A 372 12.02 32.06 7.19
C ASP A 372 13.16 31.03 7.23
N ARG A 373 14.25 31.32 7.94
CA ARG A 373 15.40 30.41 8.04
C ARG A 373 15.56 29.88 9.46
N LEU A 374 15.85 28.58 9.57
CA LEU A 374 16.17 27.93 10.84
C LEU A 374 17.65 28.03 11.19
N TYR A 375 18.52 28.26 10.21
CA TYR A 375 19.96 28.39 10.37
C TYR A 375 20.45 29.80 10.04
N PRO A 376 21.51 30.26 10.73
CA PRO A 376 22.29 31.41 10.27
C PRO A 376 22.82 31.18 8.84
N PRO A 377 22.99 32.25 8.03
CA PRO A 377 23.57 32.16 6.70
C PRO A 377 24.91 31.41 6.69
N SER A 378 25.27 30.78 5.56
CA SER A 378 26.53 30.04 5.45
C SER A 378 27.79 30.88 5.67
N SER A 379 27.68 32.21 5.50
CA SER A 379 28.76 33.17 5.76
C SER A 379 28.90 33.56 7.23
N ASP A 380 27.94 33.20 8.09
CA ASP A 380 27.92 33.55 9.50
C ASP A 380 28.59 32.46 10.35
N PRO A 381 29.68 32.75 11.09
CA PRO A 381 30.31 31.80 12.01
C PRO A 381 29.36 31.18 13.04
N ALA A 382 28.29 31.90 13.44
CA ALA A 382 27.28 31.39 14.37
C ALA A 382 26.51 30.16 13.82
N ARG A 383 26.63 29.88 12.51
CA ARG A 383 26.13 28.65 11.91
C ARG A 383 26.82 27.42 12.51
N ILE A 384 28.12 27.48 12.81
CA ILE A 384 28.85 26.36 13.42
C ILE A 384 28.32 26.08 14.83
N ASP A 385 28.00 27.11 15.61
CA ASP A 385 27.40 26.95 16.93
C ASP A 385 26.03 26.27 16.84
N THR A 386 25.24 26.58 15.81
CA THR A 386 23.96 25.93 15.54
C THR A 386 24.13 24.46 15.19
N LEU A 387 25.10 24.12 14.33
CA LEU A 387 25.38 22.73 13.95
C LEU A 387 25.94 21.90 15.11
N ASN A 388 26.81 22.48 15.94
CA ASN A 388 27.32 21.84 17.15
C ASN A 388 26.19 21.58 18.16
N TYR A 389 25.27 22.53 18.30
CA TYR A 389 24.09 22.37 19.14
C TYR A 389 23.21 21.21 18.66
N GLU A 390 22.94 21.14 17.34
CA GLU A 390 22.20 20.01 16.76
C GLU A 390 22.90 18.68 17.00
N ALA A 391 24.21 18.60 16.73
CA ALA A 391 25.00 17.40 16.96
C ALA A 391 24.93 16.94 18.42
N LEU A 392 24.92 17.86 19.38
CA LEU A 392 24.74 17.54 20.80
C LEU A 392 23.33 17.00 21.08
N THR A 393 22.28 17.63 20.53
CA THR A 393 20.89 17.13 20.68
C THR A 393 20.69 15.76 20.05
N ASP A 394 21.30 15.49 18.88
CA ASP A 394 21.25 14.21 18.19
C ASP A 394 22.03 13.12 18.94
N GLY A 395 23.21 13.45 19.48
CA GLY A 395 23.97 12.52 20.33
C GLY A 395 23.19 12.08 21.57
N ILE A 396 22.37 12.96 22.16
CA ILE A 396 21.46 12.60 23.25
C ILE A 396 20.33 11.69 22.76
N LEU A 397 19.73 11.97 21.60
CA LEU A 397 18.71 11.12 20.99
C LEU A 397 19.24 9.71 20.68
N ASP A 398 20.44 9.62 20.12
CA ASP A 398 21.13 8.35 19.82
C ASP A 398 21.37 7.55 21.11
N ALA A 399 21.89 8.18 22.15
CA ALA A 399 22.10 7.54 23.45
C ALA A 399 20.77 7.04 24.04
N THR A 400 19.72 7.84 23.94
CA THR A 400 18.36 7.49 24.39
C THR A 400 17.79 6.30 23.61
N TYR A 401 17.97 6.28 22.29
CA TYR A 401 17.59 5.18 21.43
C TYR A 401 18.31 3.89 21.82
N LEU A 402 19.64 3.95 22.03
CA LEU A 402 20.44 2.78 22.41
C LEU A 402 20.02 2.20 23.76
N ILE A 403 19.70 3.03 24.76
CA ILE A 403 19.15 2.56 26.04
C ILE A 403 17.86 1.77 25.80
N ARG A 404 16.96 2.31 24.97
CA ARG A 404 15.66 1.68 24.70
C ARG A 404 15.78 0.41 23.86
N ALA A 405 16.66 0.41 22.87
CA ALA A 405 16.94 -0.75 22.04
C ALA A 405 17.44 -1.91 22.92
N GLU A 406 18.39 -1.66 23.81
CA GLU A 406 18.90 -2.65 24.76
C GLU A 406 17.79 -3.15 25.70
N SER A 407 17.00 -2.23 26.25
CA SER A 407 15.98 -2.56 27.26
C SER A 407 14.78 -3.34 26.71
N ILE A 408 14.45 -3.18 25.43
CA ILE A 408 13.26 -3.82 24.82
C ILE A 408 13.62 -5.04 24.00
N LYS A 409 14.77 -5.03 23.32
CA LYS A 409 15.10 -6.05 22.32
C LYS A 409 15.91 -7.20 22.90
N GLN A 410 16.66 -6.98 23.98
CA GLN A 410 17.45 -8.03 24.62
C GLN A 410 16.64 -8.74 25.73
N PRO A 411 16.73 -10.08 25.82
CA PRO A 411 16.35 -10.81 27.03
C PRO A 411 17.02 -10.19 28.26
N GLU A 412 16.33 -10.21 29.40
CA GLU A 412 16.79 -9.51 30.60
C GLU A 412 18.20 -9.94 31.02
N GLU A 413 18.51 -11.22 30.84
CA GLU A 413 19.79 -11.85 31.17
C GLU A 413 20.94 -11.42 30.23
N GLN A 414 20.62 -10.90 29.05
CA GLN A 414 21.59 -10.50 28.01
C GLN A 414 21.80 -8.99 27.95
N ARG A 415 21.07 -8.21 28.76
CA ARG A 415 21.19 -6.75 28.80
C ARG A 415 22.51 -6.33 29.45
N SER A 416 23.27 -5.47 28.78
CA SER A 416 24.47 -4.87 29.35
C SER A 416 24.13 -3.67 30.23
N ALA A 417 24.12 -3.89 31.55
CA ALA A 417 23.95 -2.82 32.53
C ALA A 417 25.02 -1.72 32.39
N GLN A 418 26.27 -2.10 32.04
CA GLN A 418 27.36 -1.15 31.81
C GLN A 418 27.09 -0.26 30.60
N LEU A 419 26.58 -0.81 29.50
CA LEU A 419 26.22 -0.04 28.31
C LEU A 419 25.08 0.93 28.61
N ILE A 420 24.02 0.46 29.28
CA ILE A 420 22.89 1.32 29.68
C ILE A 420 23.39 2.47 30.58
N ALA A 421 24.22 2.19 31.58
CA ALA A 421 24.79 3.21 32.45
C ALA A 421 25.67 4.21 31.67
N ALA A 422 26.50 3.73 30.74
CA ALA A 422 27.33 4.59 29.90
C ALA A 422 26.50 5.55 29.03
N GLN A 423 25.41 5.05 28.41
CA GLN A 423 24.51 5.89 27.61
C GLN A 423 23.74 6.87 28.49
N ARG A 424 23.24 6.46 29.67
CA ARG A 424 22.60 7.37 30.64
C ARG A 424 23.54 8.50 31.07
N ASN A 425 24.82 8.19 31.28
CA ASN A 425 25.83 9.19 31.62
C ASN A 425 26.08 10.19 30.47
N LYS A 426 26.01 9.74 29.21
CA LYS A 426 26.07 10.66 28.05
C LYS A 426 24.86 11.59 28.01
N VAL A 427 23.65 11.06 28.21
CA VAL A 427 22.42 11.86 28.28
C VAL A 427 22.56 12.93 29.38
N ARG A 428 22.98 12.55 30.59
CA ARG A 428 23.16 13.49 31.70
C ARG A 428 24.15 14.61 31.38
N ARG A 429 25.35 14.26 30.89
CA ARG A 429 26.35 15.28 30.50
C ARG A 429 25.86 16.16 29.36
N GLY A 430 25.13 15.61 28.40
CA GLY A 430 24.55 16.36 27.29
C GLY A 430 23.50 17.37 27.75
N ILE A 431 22.61 16.98 28.68
CA ILE A 431 21.60 17.86 29.27
C ILE A 431 22.25 19.01 30.05
N GLU A 432 23.24 18.72 30.89
CA GLU A 432 23.96 19.79 31.62
C GLU A 432 24.72 20.72 30.66
N ALA A 433 25.36 20.18 29.63
CA ALA A 433 26.02 20.99 28.61
C ALA A 433 25.03 21.89 27.85
N LEU A 434 23.86 21.37 27.46
CA LEU A 434 22.82 22.16 26.80
C LEU A 434 22.25 23.24 27.73
N GLY A 435 22.05 22.94 29.01
CA GLY A 435 21.54 23.89 30.00
C GLY A 435 22.53 25.02 30.32
N ALA A 436 23.83 24.76 30.19
CA ALA A 436 24.87 25.78 30.34
C ALA A 436 24.93 26.78 29.17
N LEU A 437 24.38 26.43 28.00
CA LEU A 437 24.33 27.31 26.83
C LEU A 437 23.19 28.36 26.95
N PRO A 438 23.28 29.47 26.18
CA PRO A 438 22.16 30.39 26.03
C PRO A 438 20.89 29.65 25.55
N GLU A 439 19.73 30.09 26.04
CA GLU A 439 18.47 29.50 25.61
C GLU A 439 18.27 29.71 24.11
N PRO A 440 17.91 28.66 23.34
CA PRO A 440 17.67 28.84 21.93
C PRO A 440 16.35 29.58 21.70
N GLU A 441 16.41 30.59 20.84
CA GLU A 441 15.22 31.31 20.36
C GLU A 441 14.39 30.42 19.43
N PHE A 442 13.09 30.66 19.42
CA PHE A 442 12.14 29.96 18.55
C PHE A 442 11.56 30.97 17.55
N PRO A 443 11.56 30.70 16.22
CA PRO A 443 12.01 29.46 15.56
C PRO A 443 13.53 29.41 15.29
N SER A 444 14.15 28.25 15.57
CA SER A 444 15.53 27.96 15.14
C SER A 444 15.78 26.45 15.08
N ALA A 445 16.81 26.01 14.33
CA ALA A 445 17.21 24.59 14.31
C ALA A 445 17.61 24.09 15.71
N LYS A 446 18.25 24.95 16.51
CA LYS A 446 18.61 24.67 17.92
C LYS A 446 17.36 24.35 18.76
N ALA A 447 16.35 25.22 18.66
CA ALA A 447 15.10 25.06 19.40
C ALA A 447 14.32 23.81 18.96
N VAL A 448 14.21 23.57 17.65
CA VAL A 448 13.55 22.37 17.11
C VAL A 448 14.25 21.10 17.61
N GLY A 449 15.59 21.07 17.55
CA GLY A 449 16.41 19.97 18.04
C GLY A 449 16.18 19.69 19.51
N LEU A 450 16.30 20.72 20.36
CA LEU A 450 16.13 20.62 21.81
C LEU A 450 14.72 20.15 22.19
N ALA A 451 13.68 20.76 21.62
CA ALA A 451 12.29 20.41 21.95
C ALA A 451 12.00 18.94 21.62
N CYS A 452 12.46 18.44 20.46
CA CYS A 452 12.30 17.04 20.10
C CYS A 452 13.08 16.10 21.03
N THR A 453 14.28 16.50 21.46
CA THR A 453 15.10 15.71 22.41
C THR A 453 14.42 15.57 23.77
N LEU A 454 13.95 16.67 24.36
CA LEU A 454 13.29 16.66 25.66
C LEU A 454 11.96 15.91 25.63
N TRP A 455 11.19 16.06 24.55
CA TRP A 455 9.98 15.28 24.31
C TRP A 455 10.27 13.77 24.26
N TYR A 456 11.32 13.37 23.53
CA TYR A 456 11.67 11.96 23.40
C TYR A 456 12.14 11.35 24.71
N LEU A 457 12.92 12.09 25.50
CA LEU A 457 13.33 11.69 26.85
C LEU A 457 12.11 11.44 27.74
N ASN A 458 11.18 12.40 27.82
CA ASN A 458 9.94 12.25 28.58
C ASN A 458 9.14 11.00 28.18
N ARG A 459 9.09 10.70 26.88
CA ARG A 459 8.28 9.58 26.36
C ARG A 459 8.98 8.21 26.48
N ARG A 460 10.31 8.16 26.39
CA ARG A 460 11.05 6.91 26.23
C ARG A 460 11.89 6.49 27.42
N LEU A 461 12.24 7.43 28.30
CA LEU A 461 12.95 7.18 29.56
C LEU A 461 12.25 7.92 30.71
N PRO A 462 10.99 7.58 31.04
CA PRO A 462 10.26 8.24 32.12
C PRO A 462 10.89 8.02 33.51
N ASP A 463 11.67 6.96 33.66
CA ASP A 463 12.44 6.63 34.86
C ASP A 463 13.78 7.40 34.96
N PHE A 464 14.23 8.01 33.86
CA PHE A 464 15.43 8.83 33.83
C PHE A 464 15.06 10.28 34.13
N ASN A 465 15.37 10.72 35.35
CA ASN A 465 15.09 12.08 35.80
C ASN A 465 16.05 13.11 35.18
N TRP A 466 15.91 13.40 33.89
CA TRP A 466 16.77 14.35 33.18
C TRP A 466 16.65 15.80 33.70
N ARG A 467 15.63 16.11 34.52
CA ARG A 467 15.44 17.41 35.17
C ARG A 467 16.37 17.61 36.37
N GLU A 468 17.01 16.55 36.83
CA GLU A 468 17.99 16.61 37.91
C GLU A 468 19.21 17.44 37.49
N GLY A 469 19.64 18.35 38.37
CA GLY A 469 20.72 19.30 38.08
C GLY A 469 20.24 20.70 37.72
N GLN A 470 21.19 21.63 37.54
CA GLN A 470 20.86 23.01 37.21
C GLN A 470 20.50 23.16 35.73
N GLY A 471 21.20 22.42 34.84
CA GLY A 471 20.90 22.43 33.42
C GLY A 471 19.52 21.83 33.12
N GLY A 472 19.19 20.70 33.74
CA GLY A 472 17.88 20.05 33.58
C GLY A 472 16.69 20.96 33.93
N LYS A 473 16.74 21.65 35.07
CA LYS A 473 15.70 22.60 35.51
C LYS A 473 15.48 23.74 34.53
N LYS A 474 16.56 24.37 34.07
CA LYS A 474 16.49 25.48 33.09
C LYS A 474 15.86 25.01 31.77
N LEU A 475 16.25 23.83 31.29
CA LEU A 475 15.71 23.26 30.05
C LEU A 475 14.24 22.84 30.19
N GLU A 476 13.79 22.44 31.38
CA GLU A 476 12.37 22.17 31.64
C GLU A 476 11.51 23.44 31.49
N ASP A 477 11.94 24.55 32.08
CA ASP A 477 11.20 25.82 31.98
C ASP A 477 11.22 26.40 30.56
N TRP A 478 12.32 26.20 29.83
CA TRP A 478 12.38 26.48 28.41
C TRP A 478 11.42 25.58 27.60
N PHE A 479 11.39 24.27 27.89
CA PHE A 479 10.58 23.31 27.15
C PHE A 479 9.09 23.60 27.29
N LYS A 480 8.61 23.96 28.47
CA LYS A 480 7.21 24.36 28.70
C LYS A 480 6.77 25.49 27.76
N ARG A 481 7.61 26.51 27.57
CA ARG A 481 7.35 27.60 26.61
C ARG A 481 7.45 27.14 25.16
N ALA A 482 8.43 26.30 24.83
CA ALA A 482 8.65 25.83 23.46
C ALA A 482 7.46 25.02 22.93
N VAL A 483 6.81 24.22 23.78
CA VAL A 483 5.66 23.39 23.39
C VAL A 483 4.33 24.15 23.26
N GLU A 484 4.28 25.41 23.69
CA GLU A 484 3.12 26.30 23.47
C GLU A 484 3.09 26.86 22.05
N HIS A 485 4.19 26.80 21.30
CA HIS A 485 4.26 27.33 19.96
C HIS A 485 3.32 26.57 18.99
N PRO A 486 2.55 27.22 18.09
CA PRO A 486 1.56 26.54 17.24
C PRO A 486 2.10 25.43 16.34
N ALA A 487 3.38 25.52 15.93
CA ALA A 487 4.04 24.46 15.18
C ALA A 487 4.21 23.15 15.98
N TRP A 488 4.22 23.25 17.32
CA TRP A 488 4.21 22.13 18.24
C TRP A 488 2.78 21.59 18.39
N VAL A 489 2.43 20.59 17.57
CA VAL A 489 1.16 19.86 17.71
C VAL A 489 1.47 18.44 18.13
N GLU A 490 0.87 17.98 19.23
CA GLU A 490 0.86 16.57 19.58
C GLU A 490 -0.08 15.82 18.64
N GLU A 491 0.49 15.17 17.62
CA GLU A 491 -0.27 14.26 16.77
C GLU A 491 -0.62 12.99 17.57
N GLY A 492 -1.90 12.60 17.50
CA GLY A 492 -2.59 11.68 18.40
C GLY A 492 -1.80 10.47 18.93
N GLU A 493 -2.08 10.14 20.19
CA GLU A 493 -1.50 9.02 20.92
C GLU A 493 -1.69 7.69 20.17
N VAL A 494 -0.62 7.20 19.53
CA VAL A 494 -0.50 5.78 19.25
C VAL A 494 -0.07 5.12 20.56
N PRO A 495 -0.82 4.14 21.09
CA PRO A 495 -0.49 3.46 22.34
C PRO A 495 0.92 2.84 22.25
N PRO A 496 1.64 2.75 23.38
CA PRO A 496 2.96 2.12 23.39
C PRO A 496 2.83 0.67 22.91
N SER A 497 3.52 0.38 21.80
CA SER A 497 3.73 -0.98 21.31
C SER A 497 4.58 -1.79 22.26
#